data_AF-A0A182PU15-F1
#
_entry.id   AF-A0A182PU15-F1
#
_cell.length_a   1.000
_cell.length_b   1.000
_cell.length_c   1.000
_cell.angle_alpha   90.00
_cell.angle_beta   90.00
_cell.angle_gamma   90.00
#
_symmetry.space_group_name_H-M   'P 1'
#
loop_
_entity.id
_entity.type
_entity.pdbx_description
1 polymer ?
#
loop_
_entity_poly.entity_id
_entity_poly.type
_entity_poly.pdbx_seq_one_letter_code
_entity_poly.pdbx_strand_id
1 'polypeptide(L)'
;MVSWAVCGTGRSRERIASEREEDKQQDRCGLTRVDRERIGRRCKRILDIARLRYMERHGYSTSLKYYVTSEVTLENVCLICVENQQ
;
A
#
# COMPACT_ATOMS: atom_id res chain seq x y z
N MET A 1 6.34 -7.99 -3.91
CA MET A 1 5.16 -7.45 -4.62
C MET A 1 4.04 -7.22 -3.60
N VAL A 2 4.01 -6.06 -2.93
CA VAL A 2 3.02 -5.75 -1.88
C VAL A 2 1.63 -5.44 -2.44
N SER A 3 1.52 -5.28 -3.76
CA SER A 3 0.25 -5.04 -4.47
C SER A 3 -0.77 -6.17 -4.25
N TRP A 4 -0.33 -7.41 -4.00
CA TRP A 4 -1.24 -8.53 -3.68
C TRP A 4 -2.00 -8.35 -2.35
N ALA A 5 -1.44 -7.57 -1.42
CA ALA A 5 -2.05 -7.32 -0.12
C ALA A 5 -3.11 -6.20 -0.14
N VAL A 6 -3.18 -5.41 -1.22
CA VAL A 6 -4.05 -4.22 -1.33
C VAL A 6 -4.94 -4.21 -2.58
N CYS A 7 -4.57 -4.91 -3.67
CA CYS A 7 -5.22 -4.78 -4.98
C CYS A 7 -5.91 -6.03 -5.54
N GLY A 8 -5.95 -7.19 -4.88
CA GLY A 8 -6.50 -8.37 -5.55
C GLY A 8 -7.05 -9.50 -4.68
N THR A 9 -8.36 -9.48 -4.43
CA THR A 9 -9.11 -10.75 -4.32
C THR A 9 -9.38 -11.37 -5.70
N GLY A 10 -9.12 -10.65 -6.79
CA GLY A 10 -9.44 -11.07 -8.16
C GLY A 10 -10.94 -11.08 -8.49
N ARG A 11 -11.78 -10.51 -7.62
CA ARG A 11 -13.25 -10.47 -7.77
C ARG A 11 -13.72 -9.08 -8.20
N SER A 12 -14.74 -9.03 -9.08
CA SER A 12 -15.38 -7.77 -9.52
C SER A 12 -15.85 -6.94 -8.32
N ARG A 13 -15.70 -5.61 -8.41
CA ARG A 13 -16.17 -4.63 -7.41
C ARG A 13 -17.66 -4.81 -7.07
N GLU A 14 -18.46 -5.35 -7.99
CA GLU A 14 -19.89 -5.59 -7.81
C GLU A 14 -20.21 -6.69 -6.79
N ARG A 15 -19.37 -7.74 -6.66
CA ARG A 15 -19.55 -8.80 -5.65
C ARG A 15 -19.18 -8.36 -4.23
N ILE A 16 -18.29 -7.37 -4.13
CA ILE A 16 -17.84 -6.83 -2.84
C ILE A 16 -18.98 -6.09 -2.12
N ALA A 17 -19.93 -5.49 -2.87
CA ALA A 17 -21.06 -4.78 -2.30
C ALA A 17 -22.13 -5.72 -1.67
N SER A 18 -22.28 -6.94 -2.21
CA SER A 18 -23.23 -7.94 -1.71
C SER A 18 -22.74 -8.73 -0.49
N GLU A 19 -21.44 -8.72 -0.21
CA GLU A 19 -20.81 -9.64 0.73
C GLU A 19 -20.02 -8.89 1.82
N ARG A 20 -20.72 -8.16 2.69
CA ARG A 20 -20.14 -7.65 3.96
C ARG A 20 -19.84 -8.77 4.96
N GLU A 21 -20.26 -10.01 4.67
CA GLU A 21 -20.00 -11.22 5.45
C GLU A 21 -18.66 -11.90 5.11
N GLU A 22 -18.00 -11.53 3.98
CA GLU A 22 -16.76 -12.17 3.49
C GLU A 22 -15.48 -11.75 4.22
N ASP A 23 -15.53 -10.77 5.11
CA ASP A 23 -14.33 -10.26 5.81
C ASP A 23 -13.68 -11.31 6.75
N LYS A 24 -14.40 -12.39 7.08
CA LYS A 24 -13.89 -13.53 7.85
C LYS A 24 -13.28 -14.63 6.98
N GLN A 25 -13.44 -14.59 5.66
CA GLN A 25 -12.92 -15.65 4.80
C GLN A 25 -11.38 -15.55 4.71
N GLN A 26 -10.73 -16.61 5.16
CA GLN A 26 -9.28 -16.73 5.10
C GLN A 26 -8.83 -17.18 3.70
N ASP A 27 -7.67 -16.69 3.26
CA ASP A 27 -7.02 -17.18 2.05
C ASP A 27 -6.24 -18.49 2.30
N ARG A 28 -5.47 -18.92 1.29
CA ARG A 28 -4.59 -20.10 1.36
C ARG A 28 -3.52 -20.01 2.46
N CYS A 29 -3.23 -18.80 2.96
CA CYS A 29 -2.28 -18.54 4.03
C CYS A 29 -2.97 -18.38 5.40
N GLY A 30 -4.28 -18.60 5.49
CA GLY A 30 -5.04 -18.41 6.74
C GLY A 30 -5.30 -16.95 7.07
N LEU A 31 -5.08 -16.01 6.15
CA LEU A 31 -5.19 -14.58 6.40
C LEU A 31 -6.53 -14.05 5.94
N THR A 32 -7.20 -13.28 6.81
CA THR A 32 -8.37 -12.50 6.41
C THR A 32 -7.95 -11.35 5.48
N ARG A 33 -8.94 -10.70 4.85
CA ARG A 33 -8.69 -9.49 4.06
C ARG A 33 -8.04 -8.39 4.91
N VAL A 34 -8.53 -8.20 6.13
CA VAL A 34 -8.01 -7.21 7.09
C VAL A 34 -6.56 -7.52 7.47
N ASP A 35 -6.23 -8.81 7.67
CA ASP A 35 -4.87 -9.24 7.99
C ASP A 35 -3.92 -8.98 6.83
N ARG A 36 -4.31 -9.39 5.61
CA ARG A 36 -3.53 -9.13 4.39
C ARG A 36 -3.26 -7.64 4.24
N GLU A 37 -4.29 -6.81 4.35
CA GLU A 37 -4.16 -5.37 4.24
C GLU A 37 -3.21 -4.80 5.30
N ARG A 38 -3.36 -5.20 6.57
CA ARG A 38 -2.47 -4.77 7.67
C ARG A 38 -1.01 -5.15 7.41
N ILE A 39 -0.75 -6.37 6.97
CA ILE A 39 0.59 -6.86 6.64
C ILE A 39 1.13 -6.11 5.42
N GLY A 40 0.32 -5.96 4.37
CA GLY A 40 0.63 -5.21 3.16
C GLY A 40 1.09 -3.80 3.43
N ARG A 41 0.35 -3.04 4.26
CA ARG A 41 0.72 -1.68 4.67
C ARG A 41 2.06 -1.62 5.39
N ARG A 42 2.35 -2.60 6.26
CA ARG A 42 3.65 -2.69 6.96
C ARG A 42 4.80 -2.96 6.00
N CYS A 43 4.65 -3.94 5.11
CA CYS A 43 5.65 -4.23 4.09
C CYS A 43 5.88 -3.03 3.16
N LYS A 44 4.80 -2.34 2.76
CA LYS A 44 4.88 -1.13 1.93
C LYS A 44 5.65 -0.01 2.63
N ARG A 45 5.41 0.22 3.92
CA ARG A 45 6.15 1.21 4.72
C ARG A 45 7.67 0.94 4.74
N ILE A 46 8.07 -0.32 4.88
CA ILE A 46 9.50 -0.70 4.84
C ILE A 46 10.12 -0.29 3.50
N LEU A 47 9.44 -0.61 2.39
CA LEU A 47 9.90 -0.25 1.05
C LEU A 47 9.94 1.27 0.84
N ASP A 48 8.94 2.00 1.34
CA ASP A 48 8.88 3.45 1.22
C ASP A 48 10.04 4.14 1.95
N ILE A 49 10.39 3.67 3.16
CA ILE A 49 11.55 4.17 3.90
C ILE A 49 12.85 3.82 3.18
N ALA A 50 13.00 2.59 2.67
CA ALA A 50 14.20 2.20 1.95
C ALA A 50 14.43 3.09 0.71
N ARG A 51 13.36 3.37 -0.06
CA ARG A 51 13.40 4.25 -1.23
C ARG A 51 13.71 5.69 -0.85
N LEU A 52 13.06 6.22 0.19
CA LEU A 52 13.34 7.56 0.73
C LEU A 52 14.82 7.69 1.09
N ARG A 53 15.36 6.77 1.90
CA ARG A 53 16.77 6.77 2.30
C ARG A 53 17.72 6.62 1.12
N TYR A 54 17.35 5.82 0.13
CA TYR A 54 18.15 5.68 -1.09
C TYR A 54 18.25 7.02 -1.82
N MET A 55 17.13 7.70 -2.05
CA MET A 55 17.09 8.97 -2.76
C MET A 55 17.80 10.10 -2.00
N GLU A 56 17.65 10.17 -0.67
CA GLU A 56 18.42 11.11 0.18
C GLU A 56 19.93 10.95 0.00
N ARG A 57 20.43 9.70 -0.01
CA ARG A 57 21.86 9.43 -0.23
C ARG A 57 22.36 9.79 -1.62
N HIS A 58 21.47 10.00 -2.59
CA HIS A 58 21.81 10.38 -3.97
C HIS A 58 21.52 11.86 -4.25
N GLY A 59 21.46 12.70 -3.20
CA GLY A 59 21.43 14.15 -3.36
C GLY A 59 20.04 14.75 -3.61
N TYR A 60 18.96 13.99 -3.40
CA TYR A 60 17.60 14.50 -3.50
C TYR A 60 17.08 14.98 -2.14
N SER A 61 16.30 16.05 -2.14
CA SER A 61 15.36 16.36 -1.05
C SER A 61 14.11 15.51 -1.24
N THR A 62 13.76 14.69 -0.25
CA THR A 62 12.73 13.67 -0.41
C THR A 62 11.67 13.72 0.68
N SER A 63 10.44 13.36 0.33
CA SER A 63 9.36 13.23 1.31
C SER A 63 8.32 12.20 0.88
N LEU A 64 7.67 11.57 1.86
CA LEU A 64 6.49 10.72 1.63
C LEU A 64 5.24 11.56 1.89
N LYS A 65 4.28 11.55 0.96
CA LYS A 65 3.02 12.31 1.07
C LYS A 65 1.82 11.41 0.83
N TYR A 66 0.79 11.62 1.64
CA TYR A 66 -0.54 11.09 1.35
C TYR A 66 -1.22 11.99 0.31
N TYR A 67 -1.66 11.42 -0.81
CA TYR A 67 -2.28 12.20 -1.89
C TYR A 67 -3.81 12.05 -1.94
N VAL A 68 -4.36 10.99 -1.33
CA VAL A 68 -5.81 10.75 -1.16
C VAL A 68 -6.09 9.98 0.14
N THR A 69 -7.34 9.92 0.56
CA THR A 69 -7.75 9.08 1.69
C THR A 69 -7.64 7.60 1.34
N SER A 70 -7.47 6.76 2.37
CA SER A 70 -7.39 5.30 2.21
C SER A 70 -8.70 4.68 1.71
N GLU A 71 -9.81 5.41 1.81
CA GLU A 71 -11.12 5.01 1.31
C GLU A 71 -11.15 4.95 -0.23
N VAL A 72 -10.35 5.78 -0.90
CA VAL A 72 -10.22 5.78 -2.37
C VAL A 72 -9.29 4.66 -2.82
N THR A 73 -8.10 4.59 -2.22
CA THR A 73 -7.11 3.54 -2.50
C THR A 73 -6.18 3.35 -1.31
N LEU A 74 -5.74 2.11 -1.10
CA LEU A 74 -4.74 1.78 -0.08
C LEU A 74 -3.31 2.08 -0.54
N GLU A 75 -3.10 2.33 -1.84
CA GLU A 75 -1.83 2.79 -2.41
C GLU A 75 -1.73 4.32 -2.41
N ASN A 76 -2.10 4.96 -1.30
CA ASN A 76 -2.27 6.41 -1.20
C ASN A 76 -1.04 7.21 -0.74
N VAL A 77 0.16 6.60 -0.75
CA VAL A 77 1.42 7.27 -0.39
C VAL A 77 2.32 7.36 -1.62
N CYS A 78 2.73 8.58 -1.97
CA CYS A 78 3.74 8.83 -2.99
C CYS A 78 5.08 9.27 -2.37
N LEU A 79 6.17 8.92 -3.05
CA LEU A 79 7.51 9.45 -2.78
C LEU A 79 7.74 10.64 -3.71
N ILE A 80 8.05 11.79 -3.14
CA ILE A 80 8.42 13.00 -3.87
C ILE A 80 9.92 13.17 -3.70
N CYS A 81 10.63 13.36 -4.82
CA CYS A 81 12.06 13.64 -4.85
C CYS A 81 12.27 14.91 -5.65
N VAL A 82 12.91 15.91 -5.04
CA VAL A 82 13.29 17.16 -5.69
C VAL A 82 14.80 17.18 -5.76
N GLU A 83 15.34 17.43 -6.95
CA GLU A 83 16.77 17.61 -7.13
C GLU A 83 17.24 18.83 -6.33
N ASN A 84 18.25 18.65 -5.49
CA ASN A 84 18.87 19.78 -4.83
C ASN A 84 19.73 20.51 -5.86
N GLN A 85 19.26 21.65 -6.35
CA GLN A 85 20.13 22.57 -7.11
C GLN A 85 21.19 23.09 -6.13
N GLN A 86 22.36 22.47 -6.13
CA GLN A 86 23.59 23.03 -5.56
C GLN A 86 24.22 24.00 -6.56
#